data_AF-A0A7R7W2T4-F1
#
_entry.id   AF-A0A7R7W2T4-F1
#
_cell.length_a   1.000
_cell.length_b   1.000
_cell.length_c   1.000
_cell.angle_alpha   90.00
_cell.angle_beta   90.00
_cell.angle_gamma   90.00
#
_symmetry.space_group_name_H-M   'P 1'
#
loop_
_entity.id
_entity.type
_entity.pdbx_description
1 polymer ?
#
loop_
_entity_poly.entity_id
_entity_poly.type
_entity_poly.pdbx_seq_one_letter_code
_entity_poly.pdbx_strand_id
1 'polypeptide(L)'
;MTDTPNAEAFWAAFQSYLDHFEDFVNAGTYGYYLLGSSAAENGEASSNDTDYNFRMVSFVAPNMTIPQTQNLLRPWFNTLNTLNVSFTPVYSHADSFYEVWEEDNFPLETGGLDIYKLASRLLPRNVFENEDLRNKNFLAQRDAIEKVC
;
A
#
# COMPACT_ATOMS: atom_id res chain seq x y z
N MET A 1 -12.25 4.32 -8.63
CA MET A 1 -13.16 4.90 -7.60
C MET A 1 -14.39 4.02 -7.36
N THR A 2 -14.29 2.69 -7.50
CA THR A 2 -15.38 1.79 -7.08
C THR A 2 -15.28 1.43 -5.59
N ASP A 3 -14.08 1.47 -5.02
CA ASP A 3 -13.83 0.99 -3.65
C ASP A 3 -13.82 2.07 -2.57
N THR A 4 -13.81 3.34 -2.96
CA THR A 4 -13.82 4.48 -2.03
C THR A 4 -14.91 5.46 -2.44
N PRO A 5 -15.65 6.09 -1.51
CA PRO A 5 -16.76 6.98 -1.85
C PRO A 5 -16.35 8.29 -2.52
N ASN A 6 -15.11 8.75 -2.31
CA ASN A 6 -14.53 9.95 -2.93
C ASN A 6 -13.00 9.96 -2.74
N ALA A 7 -12.35 10.96 -3.34
CA ALA A 7 -10.91 11.19 -3.24
C ALA A 7 -10.43 11.42 -1.81
N GLU A 8 -11.20 12.13 -0.99
CA GLU A 8 -10.87 12.41 0.40
C GLU A 8 -10.82 11.12 1.23
N ALA A 9 -11.77 10.21 1.01
CA ALA A 9 -11.79 8.91 1.66
C ALA A 9 -10.62 8.02 1.20
N PHE A 10 -10.24 8.07 -0.09
CA PHE A 10 -9.04 7.41 -0.58
C PHE A 10 -7.78 7.90 0.14
N TRP A 11 -7.58 9.22 0.20
CA TRP A 11 -6.39 9.79 0.83
C TRP A 11 -6.37 9.56 2.34
N ALA A 12 -7.52 9.61 3.01
CA ALA A 12 -7.63 9.24 4.42
C ALA A 12 -7.30 7.76 4.66
N ALA A 13 -7.72 6.88 3.74
CA ALA A 13 -7.40 5.45 3.80
C ALA A 13 -5.89 5.21 3.63
N PHE A 14 -5.26 5.87 2.66
CA PHE A 14 -3.81 5.78 2.48
C PHE A 14 -3.04 6.37 3.67
N GLN A 15 -3.47 7.51 4.21
CA GLN A 15 -2.87 8.08 5.41
C GLN A 15 -2.95 7.10 6.59
N SER A 16 -4.10 6.43 6.76
CA SER A 16 -4.26 5.43 7.82
C SER A 16 -3.32 4.23 7.69
N TYR A 17 -2.93 3.85 6.47
CA TYR A 17 -1.91 2.82 6.25
C TYR A 17 -0.55 3.28 6.79
N LEU A 18 -0.17 4.54 6.52
CA LEU A 18 1.05 5.13 7.06
C LEU A 18 1.00 5.24 8.60
N ASP A 19 -0.17 5.54 9.18
CA ASP A 19 -0.35 5.58 10.64
C ASP A 19 -0.09 4.24 11.33
N HIS A 20 -0.36 3.12 10.65
CA HIS A 20 -0.12 1.76 11.17
C HIS A 20 1.23 1.16 10.72
N PHE A 21 2.02 1.89 9.93
CA PHE A 21 3.22 1.36 9.27
C PHE A 21 4.25 0.85 10.28
N GLU A 22 4.44 1.56 11.39
CA GLU A 22 5.37 1.14 12.45
C GLU A 22 4.92 -0.14 13.15
N ASP A 23 3.61 -0.33 13.36
CA ASP A 23 3.08 -1.56 13.97
C ASP A 23 3.39 -2.77 13.09
N PHE A 24 3.25 -2.64 11.77
CA PHE A 24 3.59 -3.68 10.81
C PHE A 24 5.09 -3.99 10.80
N VAL A 25 5.94 -2.96 10.70
CA VAL A 25 7.39 -3.14 10.70
C VAL A 25 7.89 -3.72 12.02
N ASN A 26 7.34 -3.30 13.17
CA ASN A 26 7.70 -3.83 14.48
C ASN A 26 7.25 -5.29 14.67
N ALA A 27 6.17 -5.69 14.00
CA ALA A 27 5.75 -7.09 13.89
C ALA A 27 6.65 -7.94 12.97
N GLY A 28 7.64 -7.34 12.30
CA GLY A 28 8.58 -8.03 11.41
C GLY A 28 8.01 -8.33 10.03
N THR A 29 6.93 -7.65 9.63
CA THR A 29 6.32 -7.85 8.32
C THR A 29 7.08 -7.14 7.21
N TYR A 30 6.93 -7.64 5.99
CA TYR A 30 7.40 -7.00 4.78
C TYR A 30 6.20 -6.66 3.89
N GLY A 31 6.08 -5.39 3.48
CA GLY A 31 5.00 -4.91 2.62
C GLY A 31 5.53 -4.31 1.33
N TYR A 32 4.85 -4.61 0.22
CA TYR A 32 5.07 -3.99 -1.09
C TYR A 32 3.74 -3.43 -1.60
N TYR A 33 3.70 -2.13 -1.90
CA TYR A 33 2.51 -1.47 -2.40
C TYR A 33 2.82 -0.58 -3.60
N LEU A 34 1.80 -0.41 -4.43
CA LEU A 34 1.75 0.55 -5.54
C LEU A 34 0.75 1.66 -5.17
N LEU A 35 1.16 2.89 -5.38
CA LEU A 35 0.33 4.08 -5.21
C LEU A 35 0.45 4.92 -6.48
N GLY A 36 -0.67 5.28 -7.10
CA GLY A 36 -0.68 6.01 -8.36
C GLY A 36 -2.04 6.61 -8.70
N SER A 37 -2.08 7.38 -9.78
CA SER A 37 -3.27 7.83 -10.48
C SER A 37 -3.14 7.47 -11.97
N SER A 38 -4.21 6.95 -12.56
CA SER A 38 -4.28 6.49 -13.97
C SER A 38 -3.61 5.16 -14.34
N ALA A 39 -3.96 4.73 -15.56
CA ALA A 39 -3.39 3.63 -16.34
C ALA A 39 -1.86 3.53 -16.36
N ALA A 40 -1.17 4.68 -16.36
CA ALA A 40 0.28 4.75 -16.51
C ALA A 40 1.04 4.49 -15.21
N GLU A 41 0.36 4.56 -14.07
CA GLU A 41 0.93 4.41 -12.72
C GLU A 41 0.50 3.11 -12.03
N ASN A 42 0.16 2.09 -12.82
CA ASN A 42 -0.34 0.77 -12.41
C ASN A 42 -1.80 0.73 -11.91
N GLY A 43 -2.64 1.69 -12.30
CA GLY A 43 -4.11 1.55 -12.31
C GLY A 43 -4.61 0.83 -13.58
N GLU A 44 -5.83 0.28 -13.56
CA GLU A 44 -6.41 -0.32 -14.78
C GLU A 44 -6.62 0.73 -15.88
N ALA A 45 -6.27 0.36 -17.11
CA ALA A 45 -6.08 1.34 -18.17
C ALA A 45 -7.40 1.85 -18.77
N SER A 46 -7.79 3.08 -18.46
CA SER A 46 -8.64 3.87 -19.35
C SER A 46 -8.15 5.31 -19.45
N SER A 47 -8.18 5.88 -20.66
CA SER A 47 -7.65 7.23 -20.97
C SER A 47 -8.39 8.40 -20.29
N ASN A 48 -9.44 8.09 -19.52
CA ASN A 48 -10.25 9.06 -18.79
C ASN A 48 -10.26 8.77 -17.28
N ASP A 49 -9.36 7.90 -16.81
CA ASP A 49 -9.31 7.49 -15.41
C ASP A 49 -8.59 8.53 -14.56
N THR A 50 -9.37 9.29 -13.79
CA THR A 50 -8.91 10.24 -12.77
C THR A 50 -8.82 9.58 -11.38
N ASP A 51 -8.99 8.27 -11.31
CA ASP A 51 -9.08 7.55 -10.05
C ASP A 51 -7.69 7.30 -9.45
N TYR A 52 -7.62 7.47 -8.15
CA TYR A 52 -6.46 7.08 -7.38
C TYR A 52 -6.49 5.58 -7.09
N ASN A 53 -5.32 4.96 -7.14
CA ASN A 53 -5.14 3.54 -6.94
C ASN A 53 -4.11 3.29 -5.83
N PHE A 54 -4.48 2.46 -4.86
CA PHE A 54 -3.59 1.89 -3.87
C PHE A 54 -3.74 0.38 -3.91
N ARG A 55 -2.67 -0.32 -4.24
CA ARG A 55 -2.63 -1.78 -4.29
C ARG A 55 -1.55 -2.27 -3.36
N MET A 56 -1.95 -2.94 -2.28
CA MET A 56 -1.03 -3.79 -1.52
C MET A 56 -0.74 -5.03 -2.36
N VAL A 57 0.38 -5.03 -3.08
CA VAL A 57 0.77 -6.15 -3.95
C VAL A 57 1.12 -7.36 -3.10
N SER A 58 1.83 -7.14 -2.00
CA SER A 58 2.14 -8.20 -1.04
C SER A 58 2.29 -7.67 0.37
N PHE A 59 1.84 -8.47 1.33
CA PHE A 59 2.06 -8.27 2.75
C PHE A 59 2.46 -9.61 3.38
N VAL A 60 3.76 -9.79 3.59
CA VAL A 60 4.34 -11.01 4.15
C VAL A 60 4.54 -10.82 5.65
N ALA A 61 4.00 -11.75 6.44
CA ALA A 61 4.12 -11.75 7.90
C ALA A 61 4.86 -13.02 8.38
N PRO A 62 6.21 -13.01 8.43
CA PRO A 62 6.98 -14.17 8.86
C PRO A 62 6.64 -14.62 10.27
N ASN A 63 6.63 -15.93 10.51
CA ASN A 63 6.32 -16.55 11.81
C ASN A 63 4.92 -16.23 12.35
N MET A 64 3.99 -15.80 11.50
CA MET A 64 2.60 -15.56 11.86
C MET A 64 1.66 -16.55 11.15
N THR A 65 0.75 -17.12 11.92
CA THR A 65 -0.42 -17.81 11.39
C THR A 65 -1.42 -16.82 10.79
N ILE A 66 -2.31 -17.27 9.92
CA ILE A 66 -3.37 -16.43 9.33
C ILE A 66 -4.16 -15.64 10.41
N PRO A 67 -4.63 -16.25 11.52
CA PRO A 67 -5.31 -15.51 12.57
C PRO A 67 -4.45 -14.42 13.23
N GLN A 68 -3.14 -14.62 13.36
CA GLN A 68 -2.23 -13.60 13.90
C GLN A 68 -2.09 -12.43 12.92
N THR A 69 -1.93 -12.71 11.63
CA THR A 69 -1.88 -11.67 10.58
C THR A 69 -3.20 -10.89 10.49
N GLN A 70 -4.35 -11.58 10.57
CA GLN A 70 -5.67 -10.93 10.62
C GLN A 70 -5.80 -10.02 11.84
N ASN A 71 -5.32 -10.45 13.01
CA ASN A 71 -5.32 -9.63 14.22
C ASN A 71 -4.42 -8.40 14.09
N LEU A 72 -3.26 -8.53 13.42
CA LEU A 72 -2.33 -7.43 13.16
C LEU A 72 -2.94 -6.38 12.21
N LEU A 73 -3.64 -6.80 11.16
CA LEU A 73 -4.23 -5.90 10.16
C LEU A 73 -5.57 -5.29 10.61
N ARG A 74 -6.25 -5.92 11.58
CA ARG A 74 -7.60 -5.52 12.03
C ARG A 74 -7.72 -4.04 12.42
N PRO A 75 -6.79 -3.41 13.17
CA PRO A 75 -6.92 -2.00 13.51
C PRO A 75 -7.01 -1.10 12.27
N TRP A 76 -6.15 -1.33 11.28
CA TRP A 76 -6.17 -0.60 10.02
C TRP A 76 -7.46 -0.85 9.22
N PHE A 77 -7.88 -2.11 9.13
CA PHE A 77 -9.14 -2.48 8.46
C PHE A 77 -10.38 -1.88 9.11
N ASN A 78 -10.38 -1.69 10.44
CA ASN A 78 -11.44 -0.95 11.10
C ASN A 78 -11.48 0.51 10.65
N THR A 79 -10.33 1.16 10.47
CA THR A 79 -10.26 2.52 9.91
C THR A 79 -10.80 2.55 8.48
N LEU A 80 -10.43 1.60 7.63
CA LEU A 80 -10.97 1.49 6.26
C LEU A 80 -12.50 1.36 6.24
N ASN A 81 -13.05 0.51 7.12
CA ASN A 81 -14.50 0.37 7.27
C ASN A 81 -15.18 1.69 7.69
N THR A 82 -14.59 2.46 8.61
CA THR A 82 -15.15 3.75 9.04
C THR A 82 -15.15 4.80 7.93
N LEU A 83 -14.25 4.66 6.96
CA LEU A 83 -14.15 5.51 5.77
C LEU A 83 -15.03 5.02 4.61
N ASN A 84 -15.79 3.94 4.81
CA ASN A 84 -16.59 3.25 3.79
C ASN A 84 -15.76 2.75 2.59
N VAL A 85 -14.54 2.25 2.87
CA VAL A 85 -13.69 1.62 1.85
C VAL A 85 -14.03 0.15 1.74
N SER A 86 -14.31 -0.35 0.53
CA SER A 86 -14.44 -1.79 0.27
C SER A 86 -13.07 -2.40 -0.04
N PHE A 87 -12.80 -3.57 0.54
CA PHE A 87 -11.58 -4.32 0.30
C PHE A 87 -11.84 -5.81 0.56
N THR A 88 -11.15 -6.69 -0.17
CA THR A 88 -11.28 -8.14 -0.05
C THR A 88 -9.89 -8.76 0.16
N PRO A 89 -9.38 -8.82 1.40
CA PRO A 89 -8.04 -9.33 1.66
C PRO A 89 -8.03 -10.85 1.47
N VAL A 90 -7.04 -11.35 0.72
CA VAL A 90 -6.79 -12.78 0.53
C VAL A 90 -5.64 -13.19 1.44
N TYR A 91 -5.79 -14.33 2.12
CA TYR A 91 -4.78 -14.86 3.03
C TYR A 91 -4.33 -16.24 2.58
N SER A 92 -3.02 -16.45 2.56
CA SER A 92 -2.38 -17.76 2.39
C SER A 92 -1.33 -17.97 3.48
N HIS A 93 -0.90 -19.21 3.64
CA HIS A 93 0.20 -19.59 4.51
C HIS A 93 1.09 -20.57 3.74
N ALA A 94 2.40 -20.38 3.85
CA ALA A 94 3.41 -21.25 3.30
C ALA A 94 4.43 -21.58 4.41
N ASP A 95 5.06 -22.75 4.31
CA ASP A 95 5.97 -23.24 5.36
C ASP A 95 7.39 -22.67 5.20
N SER A 96 7.67 -22.07 4.05
CA SER A 96 8.94 -21.39 3.79
C SER A 96 8.76 -20.04 3.10
N PHE A 97 9.75 -19.17 3.26
CA PHE A 97 9.80 -17.90 2.52
C PHE A 97 9.90 -18.12 1.00
N TYR A 98 10.53 -19.20 0.55
CA TYR A 98 10.65 -19.51 -0.88
C TYR A 98 9.28 -19.79 -1.50
N GLU A 99 8.42 -20.56 -0.83
CA GLU A 99 7.04 -20.81 -1.29
C GLU A 99 6.23 -19.51 -1.34
N VAL A 100 6.32 -18.66 -0.31
CA VAL A 100 5.69 -17.33 -0.34
C VAL A 100 6.16 -16.55 -1.57
N TRP A 101 7.46 -16.54 -1.86
CA TRP A 101 8.00 -15.81 -2.99
C TRP A 101 7.54 -16.38 -4.35
N GLU A 102 7.49 -17.70 -4.50
CA GLU A 102 7.10 -18.39 -5.73
C GLU A 102 5.58 -18.32 -6.00
N GLU A 103 4.74 -18.34 -4.96
CA GLU A 103 3.27 -18.34 -5.03
C GLU A 103 2.64 -16.97 -5.34
N ASP A 104 3.22 -16.21 -6.28
CA ASP A 104 2.65 -14.96 -6.83
C ASP A 104 2.63 -13.74 -5.88
N ASN A 105 3.31 -13.80 -4.72
CA ASN A 105 3.47 -12.63 -3.84
C ASN A 105 4.51 -11.62 -4.38
N PHE A 106 5.34 -12.03 -5.34
CA PHE A 106 6.36 -11.18 -5.98
C PHE A 106 6.38 -11.44 -7.50
N PRO A 107 5.31 -11.05 -8.22
CA PRO A 107 5.22 -11.30 -9.65
C PRO A 107 6.36 -10.62 -10.40
N LEU A 108 6.75 -11.19 -11.54
CA LEU A 108 7.77 -10.59 -12.40
C LEU A 108 7.30 -9.22 -12.90
N GLU A 109 8.01 -8.16 -12.52
CA GLU A 109 7.69 -6.81 -12.94
C GLU A 109 8.34 -6.45 -14.28
N THR A 110 7.61 -5.70 -15.11
CA THR A 110 8.15 -5.18 -16.37
C THR A 110 9.06 -3.99 -16.06
N GLY A 111 10.36 -4.23 -15.96
CA GLY A 111 11.38 -3.20 -15.75
C GLY A 111 12.13 -2.83 -17.02
N GLY A 112 12.84 -1.69 -16.99
CA GLY A 112 13.85 -1.34 -17.99
C GLY A 112 13.34 -0.75 -19.30
N LEU A 113 12.07 -0.34 -19.37
CA LEU A 113 11.57 0.45 -20.50
C LEU A 113 12.14 1.88 -20.45
N ASP A 114 12.44 2.45 -21.62
CA ASP A 114 12.98 3.80 -21.79
C ASP A 114 11.97 4.91 -21.44
N ILE A 115 10.70 4.55 -21.24
CA ILE A 115 9.63 5.43 -20.80
C ILE A 115 9.66 5.72 -19.29
N TYR A 116 10.36 4.92 -18.48
CA TYR A 116 10.40 5.08 -17.03
C TYR A 116 11.61 5.90 -16.57
N LYS A 117 11.37 6.87 -15.68
CA LYS A 117 12.41 7.59 -14.94
C LYS A 117 12.25 7.30 -13.46
N LEU A 118 13.08 6.40 -12.96
CA LEU A 118 13.00 5.94 -11.57
C LEU A 118 13.83 6.84 -10.66
N ALA A 119 13.23 7.22 -9.53
CA ALA A 119 13.90 7.82 -8.39
C ALA A 119 13.57 7.01 -7.14
N SER A 120 14.50 6.97 -6.19
CA SER A 120 14.29 6.24 -4.94
C SER A 120 14.68 7.09 -3.73
N ARG A 121 14.05 6.78 -2.60
CA ARG A 121 14.37 7.40 -1.31
C ARG A 121 14.26 6.37 -0.20
N LEU A 122 15.28 6.32 0.65
CA LEU A 122 15.16 5.67 1.95
C LEU A 122 14.57 6.68 2.93
N LEU A 123 13.45 6.32 3.55
CA LEU A 123 12.83 7.11 4.61
C LEU A 123 13.27 6.55 5.96
N PRO A 124 13.96 7.34 6.81
CA PRO A 124 14.35 6.88 8.14
C PRO A 124 13.13 6.68 9.03
N ARG A 125 13.23 5.74 9.99
CA ARG A 125 12.12 5.36 10.89
C ARG A 125 11.46 6.54 11.60
N ASN A 126 12.25 7.55 11.98
CA ASN A 126 11.72 8.75 12.64
C ASN A 126 10.69 9.52 11.80
N VAL A 127 10.66 9.35 10.48
CA VAL A 127 9.63 9.91 9.60
C VAL A 127 8.26 9.31 9.91
N PHE A 128 8.19 8.05 10.31
CA PHE A 128 6.93 7.36 10.60
C PHE A 128 6.56 7.46 12.09
N GLU A 129 7.54 7.43 13.00
CA GLU A 129 7.29 7.56 14.45
C GLU A 129 6.74 8.94 14.84
N ASN A 130 7.24 10.01 14.21
CA ASN A 130 6.81 11.37 14.53
C ASN A 130 5.60 11.77 13.69
N GLU A 131 4.51 12.19 14.34
CA GLU A 131 3.25 12.56 13.68
C GLU A 131 3.40 13.67 12.63
N ASP A 132 4.13 14.74 12.95
CA ASP A 132 4.35 15.85 12.01
C ASP A 132 5.16 15.42 10.78
N LEU A 133 6.20 14.60 10.98
CA LEU A 133 7.01 14.08 9.88
C LEU A 133 6.23 13.07 9.04
N ARG A 134 5.41 12.23 9.67
CA ARG A 134 4.56 11.25 8.98
C ARG A 134 3.52 11.95 8.13
N ASN A 135 2.88 13.01 8.65
CA ASN A 135 1.97 13.85 7.90
C ASN A 135 2.67 14.56 6.72
N LYS A 136 3.88 15.09 6.92
CA LYS A 136 4.67 15.66 5.81
C LYS A 136 5.00 14.63 4.74
N ASN A 137 5.33 13.40 5.13
CA ASN A 137 5.57 12.29 4.20
C ASN A 137 4.30 11.91 3.41
N PHE A 138 3.17 11.82 4.09
CA PHE A 138 1.86 11.61 3.46
C PHE A 138 1.55 12.71 2.43
N LEU A 139 1.66 13.98 2.81
CA LEU A 139 1.39 15.11 1.92
C LEU A 139 2.33 15.14 0.72
N ALA A 140 3.60 14.76 0.89
CA ALA A 140 4.56 14.69 -0.22
C ALA A 140 4.18 13.57 -1.22
N GLN A 141 3.74 12.40 -0.75
CA GLN A 141 3.27 11.34 -1.62
C GLN A 141 1.98 11.72 -2.35
N ARG A 142 1.02 12.34 -1.63
CA ARG A 142 -0.21 12.85 -2.24
C ARG A 142 0.07 13.89 -3.33
N ASP A 143 0.88 14.90 -3.02
CA ASP A 143 1.25 15.96 -3.95
C ASP A 143 1.96 15.42 -5.20
N ALA A 144 2.78 14.36 -5.06
CA ALA A 144 3.42 13.73 -6.20
C ALA A 144 2.41 13.09 -7.17
N ILE A 145 1.36 12.44 -6.65
CA ILE A 145 0.33 11.79 -7.45
C ILE A 145 -0.68 12.79 -8.02
N GLU A 146 -1.11 13.78 -7.22
CA GLU A 146 -2.07 14.80 -7.66
C GLU A 146 -1.52 15.67 -8.80
N LYS A 147 -0.20 15.84 -8.92
CA LYS A 147 0.45 16.60 -10.00
C LYS A 147 0.46 15.89 -11.35
N VAL A 148 0.17 14.58 -11.38
CA VAL A 148 0.13 13.78 -12.61
C VAL A 148 -1.27 13.76 -13.23
N CYS A 149 -2.31 14.20 -12.49
CA CYS A 149 -3.69 14.36 -12.95
C CYS A 149 -4.02 15.77 -13.46
#